data_AF-A0A318LAD2-F1
#
_entry.id   AF-A0A318LAD2-F1
#
_cell.length_a   1.000
_cell.length_b   1.000
_cell.length_c   1.000
_cell.angle_alpha   90.00
_cell.angle_beta   90.00
_cell.angle_gamma   90.00
#
_symmetry.space_group_name_H-M   'P 1'
#
loop_
_entity.id
_entity.type
_entity.pdbx_description
1 polymer ?
#
loop_
_entity_poly.entity_id
_entity_poly.type
_entity_poly.pdbx_seq_one_letter_code
_entity_poly.pdbx_strand_id
1 'polypeptide(L)'
;MAEAGVPPNPTRSTQFTTVFRGYDQVQVDEHLKKLSTELKRTARSRDEATASVADLTKALSYAQQELTEAKAALTRMVEDPSGPAAMSERVKTMMQLAEEEIADLRKKAEEEAAATRSAADAYADKTREKARADAEQRAAEAEQERNRLDAEAKERRTAAERKSQESIAAAEKASADKIASAEKASAEKIAAAEKKSAEEIAAAEKKSAESIAAAEKASAESITAKTAEAERRAEELVSTAKARSEKMIAEAESKLADANAKRTEALELRSVVAERLAASHTALRDAIERLGPSPEPEQASKKKEPATQPA
;
A
#
# COMPACT_ATOMS: atom_id res chain seq x y z
N MET A 1 103.94 -42.88 -68.67
CA MET A 1 102.75 -43.67 -69.06
C MET A 1 102.53 -44.73 -68.02
N ALA A 2 101.31 -44.80 -67.46
CA ALA A 2 100.75 -45.91 -66.69
C ALA A 2 99.22 -45.70 -66.73
N GLU A 3 98.44 -46.77 -66.80
CA GLU A 3 97.02 -46.67 -67.15
C GLU A 3 96.13 -46.12 -66.01
N ALA A 4 95.14 -45.31 -66.40
CA ALA A 4 94.05 -44.94 -65.52
C ALA A 4 93.08 -46.11 -65.37
N GLY A 5 93.39 -47.03 -64.46
CA GLY A 5 92.54 -48.18 -64.15
C GLY A 5 91.16 -47.74 -63.65
N VAL A 6 90.12 -48.02 -64.45
CA VAL A 6 88.72 -47.76 -64.09
C VAL A 6 88.36 -48.50 -62.81
N PRO A 7 87.75 -47.86 -61.80
CA PRO A 7 87.37 -48.54 -60.56
C PRO A 7 86.36 -49.66 -60.85
N PRO A 8 86.58 -50.90 -60.35
CA PRO A 8 85.67 -52.01 -60.58
C PRO A 8 84.32 -51.73 -59.92
N ASN A 9 83.27 -51.54 -60.73
CA ASN A 9 81.93 -51.23 -60.25
C ASN A 9 81.38 -52.37 -59.36
N PRO A 10 81.19 -52.17 -58.04
CA PRO A 10 81.04 -53.24 -57.05
C PRO A 10 79.62 -53.84 -56.98
N THR A 11 78.87 -53.78 -58.09
CA THR A 11 77.42 -54.09 -58.12
C THR A 11 77.00 -55.08 -59.22
N ARG A 12 77.94 -55.80 -59.85
CA ARG A 12 77.59 -57.06 -60.52
C ARG A 12 77.34 -58.13 -59.47
N SER A 13 76.07 -58.40 -59.17
CA SER A 13 75.70 -59.62 -58.45
C SER A 13 76.10 -60.84 -59.27
N THR A 14 76.96 -61.68 -58.71
CA THR A 14 77.32 -62.98 -59.29
C THR A 14 76.16 -63.94 -59.08
N GLN A 15 75.18 -63.89 -60.00
CA GLN A 15 74.00 -64.75 -59.97
C GLN A 15 74.41 -66.23 -60.02
N PHE A 16 73.82 -67.04 -59.15
CA PHE A 16 74.08 -68.48 -59.09
C PHE A 16 73.36 -69.20 -60.23
N THR A 17 74.01 -70.21 -60.82
CA THR A 17 73.41 -71.04 -61.86
C THR A 17 72.17 -71.76 -61.32
N THR A 18 71.01 -71.50 -61.94
CA THR A 18 69.74 -72.08 -61.51
C THR A 18 69.56 -73.50 -62.07
N VAL A 19 69.09 -74.42 -61.23
CA VAL A 19 68.85 -75.84 -61.57
C VAL A 19 67.45 -76.27 -61.16
N PHE A 20 66.90 -77.28 -61.84
CA PHE A 20 65.48 -77.70 -61.74
C PHE A 20 65.01 -78.10 -60.33
N ARG A 21 65.93 -78.41 -59.41
CA ARG A 21 65.70 -78.55 -57.97
C ARG A 21 66.86 -77.92 -57.20
N GLY A 22 66.81 -76.60 -57.02
CA GLY A 22 67.77 -75.82 -56.23
C GLY A 22 67.15 -75.23 -54.96
N TYR A 23 67.93 -74.42 -54.24
CA TYR A 23 67.41 -73.56 -53.17
C TYR A 23 66.54 -72.44 -53.73
N ASP A 24 65.61 -71.94 -52.92
CA ASP A 24 64.80 -70.75 -53.23
C ASP A 24 65.70 -69.51 -53.34
N GLN A 25 65.69 -68.86 -54.51
CA GLN A 25 66.48 -67.67 -54.80
C GLN A 25 66.20 -66.53 -53.82
N VAL A 26 64.95 -66.34 -53.40
CA VAL A 26 64.58 -65.24 -52.48
C VAL A 26 65.20 -65.46 -51.10
N GLN A 27 65.11 -66.70 -50.58
CA GLN A 27 65.70 -67.06 -49.29
C GLN A 27 67.24 -67.00 -49.32
N VAL A 28 67.87 -67.37 -50.45
CA VAL A 28 69.32 -67.25 -50.64
C VAL A 28 69.75 -65.77 -50.68
N ASP A 29 69.04 -64.92 -51.43
CA ASP A 29 69.35 -63.49 -51.51
C ASP A 29 69.12 -62.77 -50.17
N GLU A 30 68.08 -63.12 -49.41
CA GLU A 30 67.88 -62.63 -48.04
C GLU A 30 69.01 -63.07 -47.10
N HIS A 31 69.43 -64.34 -47.18
CA HIS A 31 70.53 -64.86 -46.36
C HIS A 31 71.88 -64.20 -46.72
N LEU A 32 72.16 -64.00 -48.01
CA LEU A 32 73.37 -63.30 -48.46
C LEU A 32 73.34 -61.80 -48.12
N LYS A 33 72.18 -61.16 -48.19
CA LYS A 33 71.98 -59.78 -47.73
C LYS A 33 72.24 -59.66 -46.23
N LYS A 34 71.73 -60.58 -45.41
CA LYS A 34 72.02 -60.69 -43.98
C LYS A 34 73.52 -60.91 -43.74
N LEU A 35 74.13 -61.93 -44.35
CA LEU A 35 75.55 -62.26 -44.20
C LEU A 35 76.46 -61.09 -44.63
N SER A 36 76.12 -60.36 -45.71
CA SER A 36 76.88 -59.17 -46.12
C SER A 36 76.75 -58.01 -45.12
N THR A 37 75.63 -57.92 -44.40
CA THR A 37 75.39 -56.91 -43.36
C THR A 37 76.13 -57.26 -42.07
N GLU A 38 76.14 -58.54 -41.70
CA GLU A 38 76.93 -59.08 -40.59
C GLU A 38 78.44 -58.95 -40.87
N LEU A 39 78.91 -59.27 -42.08
CA LEU A 39 80.31 -59.08 -42.48
C LEU A 39 80.73 -57.61 -42.46
N LYS A 40 79.88 -56.68 -42.93
CA LYS A 40 80.12 -55.23 -42.81
C LYS A 40 80.18 -54.77 -41.35
N ARG A 41 79.30 -55.28 -40.49
CA ARG A 41 79.30 -55.00 -39.04
C ARG A 41 80.57 -55.51 -38.37
N THR A 42 81.00 -56.73 -38.67
CA THR A 42 82.20 -57.35 -38.12
C THR A 42 83.47 -56.69 -38.64
N ALA A 43 83.54 -56.31 -39.93
CA ALA A 43 84.65 -55.54 -40.48
C ALA A 43 84.77 -54.18 -39.77
N ARG A 44 83.67 -53.43 -39.63
CA ARG A 44 83.64 -52.17 -38.89
C ARG A 44 84.09 -52.35 -37.42
N SER A 45 83.58 -53.37 -36.73
CA SER A 45 83.95 -53.66 -35.34
C SER A 45 85.42 -54.07 -35.18
N ARG A 46 86.00 -54.80 -36.16
CA ARG A 46 87.44 -55.08 -36.24
C ARG A 46 88.23 -53.79 -36.41
N ASP A 47 87.77 -52.88 -37.27
CA ASP A 47 88.50 -51.65 -37.58
C ASP A 47 88.46 -50.67 -36.39
N GLU A 48 87.32 -50.56 -35.70
CA GLU A 48 87.16 -49.86 -34.43
C GLU A 48 88.05 -50.47 -33.33
N ALA A 49 88.12 -51.79 -33.22
CA ALA A 49 89.01 -52.48 -32.28
C ALA A 49 90.50 -52.28 -32.62
N THR A 50 90.86 -52.28 -33.91
CA THR A 50 92.24 -52.06 -34.38
C THR A 50 92.70 -50.62 -34.09
N ALA A 51 91.81 -49.64 -34.24
CA ALA A 51 92.06 -48.27 -33.82
C ALA A 51 92.28 -48.18 -32.29
N SER A 52 91.42 -48.79 -31.48
CA SER A 52 91.60 -48.79 -30.01
C SER A 52 92.89 -49.49 -29.57
N VAL A 53 93.32 -50.57 -30.24
CA VAL A 53 94.60 -51.22 -29.97
C VAL A 53 95.77 -50.30 -30.34
N ALA A 54 95.70 -49.57 -31.44
CA ALA A 54 96.72 -48.61 -31.83
C ALA A 54 96.84 -47.44 -30.82
N ASP A 55 95.72 -46.90 -30.33
CA ASP A 55 95.72 -45.82 -29.35
C ASP A 55 96.14 -46.28 -27.95
N LEU A 56 95.72 -47.47 -27.52
CA LEU A 56 96.22 -48.11 -26.29
C LEU A 56 97.73 -48.41 -26.38
N THR A 57 98.25 -48.77 -27.56
CA THR A 57 99.69 -48.98 -27.78
C THR A 57 100.47 -47.67 -27.64
N LYS A 58 99.96 -46.56 -28.17
CA LYS A 58 100.53 -45.21 -27.95
C LYS A 58 100.54 -44.87 -26.45
N ALA A 59 99.37 -44.97 -25.79
CA ALA A 59 99.24 -44.66 -24.37
C ALA A 59 100.17 -45.50 -23.50
N LEU A 60 100.32 -46.80 -23.80
CA LEU A 60 101.27 -47.68 -23.13
C LEU A 60 102.73 -47.25 -23.37
N SER A 61 103.09 -46.84 -24.58
CA SER A 61 104.45 -46.37 -24.88
C SER A 61 104.79 -45.05 -24.16
N TYR A 62 103.84 -44.11 -24.06
CA TYR A 62 104.01 -42.90 -23.26
C TYR A 62 104.14 -43.21 -21.77
N ALA A 63 103.23 -44.02 -21.21
CA ALA A 63 103.29 -44.43 -19.80
C ALA A 63 104.57 -45.22 -19.45
N GLN A 64 105.10 -46.00 -20.40
CA GLN A 64 106.41 -46.66 -20.24
C GLN A 64 107.56 -45.65 -20.23
N GLN A 65 107.56 -44.66 -21.12
CA GLN A 65 108.56 -43.58 -21.12
C GLN A 65 108.50 -42.78 -19.82
N GLU A 66 107.33 -42.27 -19.44
CA GLU A 66 107.10 -41.55 -18.17
C GLU A 66 107.56 -42.37 -16.96
N LEU A 67 107.27 -43.68 -16.91
CA LEU A 67 107.74 -44.56 -15.85
C LEU A 67 109.27 -44.70 -15.83
N THR A 68 109.95 -44.70 -16.98
CA THR A 68 111.43 -44.70 -17.01
C THR A 68 112.03 -43.37 -16.61
N GLU A 69 111.42 -42.25 -17.00
CA GLU A 69 111.87 -40.91 -16.60
C GLU A 69 111.66 -40.66 -15.10
N ALA A 70 110.50 -41.04 -14.56
CA ALA A 70 110.19 -40.96 -13.13
C ALA A 70 111.11 -41.85 -12.29
N LYS A 71 111.43 -43.08 -12.76
CA LYS A 71 112.44 -43.93 -12.11
C LYS A 71 113.82 -43.30 -12.12
N ALA A 72 114.26 -42.74 -13.26
CA ALA A 72 115.55 -42.07 -13.35
C ALA A 72 115.64 -40.81 -12.47
N ALA A 73 114.55 -40.05 -12.34
CA ALA A 73 114.46 -38.92 -11.41
C ALA A 73 114.52 -39.39 -9.95
N LEU A 74 113.78 -40.43 -9.58
CA LEU A 74 113.80 -41.00 -8.23
C LEU A 74 115.18 -41.56 -7.85
N THR A 75 115.85 -42.28 -8.75
CA THR A 75 117.22 -42.78 -8.53
C THR A 75 118.18 -41.63 -8.21
N ARG A 76 118.17 -40.55 -9.00
CA ARG A 76 118.99 -39.35 -8.74
C ARG A 76 118.66 -38.71 -7.39
N MET A 77 117.38 -38.65 -7.01
CA MET A 77 116.94 -38.09 -5.72
C MET A 77 117.33 -38.96 -4.51
N VAL A 78 117.56 -40.26 -4.71
CA VAL A 78 118.04 -41.19 -3.68
C VAL A 78 119.57 -41.21 -3.60
N GLU A 79 120.27 -41.08 -4.73
CA GLU A 79 121.74 -41.08 -4.82
C GLU A 79 122.38 -39.78 -4.33
N ASP A 80 121.77 -38.62 -4.64
CA ASP A 80 122.19 -37.31 -4.09
C ASP A 80 120.96 -36.51 -3.59
N PRO A 81 120.45 -36.80 -2.38
CA PRO A 81 119.25 -36.16 -1.81
C PRO A 81 119.44 -34.69 -1.40
N SER A 82 120.67 -34.18 -1.49
CA SER A 82 121.05 -32.79 -1.21
C SER A 82 121.41 -32.01 -2.48
N GLY A 83 121.61 -32.69 -3.61
CA GLY A 83 122.00 -32.11 -4.88
C GLY A 83 120.93 -31.20 -5.49
N PRO A 84 121.32 -30.26 -6.38
CA PRO A 84 120.38 -29.32 -6.99
C PRO A 84 119.18 -29.98 -7.67
N ALA A 85 119.38 -31.10 -8.38
CA ALA A 85 118.31 -31.82 -9.06
C ALA A 85 117.29 -32.44 -8.08
N ALA A 86 117.76 -33.02 -6.96
CA ALA A 86 116.89 -33.58 -5.92
C ALA A 86 116.07 -32.50 -5.23
N MET A 87 116.65 -31.32 -5.01
CA MET A 87 115.94 -30.15 -4.48
C MET A 87 114.91 -29.61 -5.49
N SER A 88 115.22 -29.55 -6.78
CA SER A 88 114.26 -29.13 -7.82
C SER A 88 113.04 -30.06 -7.91
N GLU A 89 113.23 -31.38 -7.94
CA GLU A 89 112.11 -32.33 -7.93
C GLU A 89 111.33 -32.29 -6.61
N ARG A 90 111.99 -32.11 -5.45
CA ARG A 90 111.29 -31.92 -4.17
C ARG A 90 110.42 -30.65 -4.17
N VAL A 91 110.93 -29.52 -4.65
CA VAL A 91 110.15 -28.26 -4.79
C VAL A 91 108.96 -28.45 -5.74
N LYS A 92 109.15 -29.16 -6.85
CA LYS A 92 108.08 -29.50 -7.80
C LYS A 92 106.99 -30.36 -7.15
N THR A 93 107.35 -31.42 -6.41
CA THR A 93 106.36 -32.23 -5.67
C THR A 93 105.67 -31.44 -4.55
N MET A 94 106.38 -30.54 -3.86
CA MET A 94 105.78 -29.65 -2.86
C MET A 94 104.79 -28.66 -3.49
N MET A 95 105.07 -28.15 -4.69
CA MET A 95 104.16 -27.27 -5.42
C MET A 95 102.93 -28.04 -5.93
N GLN A 96 103.09 -29.27 -6.40
CA GLN A 96 101.96 -30.15 -6.76
C GLN A 96 101.07 -30.46 -5.56
N LEU A 97 101.65 -30.81 -4.41
CA LEU A 97 100.88 -31.02 -3.17
C LEU A 97 100.15 -29.75 -2.70
N ALA A 98 100.75 -28.57 -2.89
CA ALA A 98 100.09 -27.29 -2.59
C ALA A 98 98.96 -26.97 -3.60
N GLU A 99 99.11 -27.32 -4.88
CA GLU A 99 98.04 -27.21 -5.89
C GLU A 99 96.88 -28.16 -5.58
N GLU A 100 97.16 -29.40 -5.15
CA GLU A 100 96.16 -30.35 -4.66
C GLU A 100 95.46 -29.84 -3.40
N GLU A 101 96.19 -29.34 -2.39
CA GLU A 101 95.61 -28.75 -1.18
C GLU A 101 94.73 -27.53 -1.49
N ILE A 102 95.15 -26.65 -2.41
CA ILE A 102 94.36 -25.51 -2.88
C ILE A 102 93.10 -25.96 -3.62
N ALA A 103 93.16 -27.03 -4.42
CA ALA A 103 91.99 -27.60 -5.08
C ALA A 103 90.99 -28.18 -4.06
N ASP A 104 91.50 -28.89 -3.06
CA ASP A 104 90.70 -29.51 -1.99
C ASP A 104 90.06 -28.44 -1.07
N LEU A 105 90.77 -27.36 -0.77
CA LEU A 105 90.26 -26.19 -0.03
C LEU A 105 89.18 -25.42 -0.82
N ARG A 106 89.38 -25.22 -2.14
CA ARG A 106 88.35 -24.63 -3.01
C ARG A 106 87.09 -25.49 -3.05
N LYS A 107 87.24 -26.79 -3.24
CA LYS A 107 86.12 -27.74 -3.24
C LYS A 107 85.33 -27.70 -1.92
N LYS A 108 86.01 -27.73 -0.77
CA LYS A 108 85.38 -27.60 0.55
C LYS A 108 84.63 -26.26 0.70
N ALA A 109 85.25 -25.15 0.29
CA ALA A 109 84.59 -23.84 0.33
C ALA A 109 83.36 -23.75 -0.61
N GLU A 110 83.39 -24.41 -1.77
CA GLU A 110 82.24 -24.51 -2.68
C GLU A 110 81.12 -25.39 -2.09
N GLU A 111 81.46 -26.53 -1.47
CA GLU A 111 80.52 -27.42 -0.77
C GLU A 111 79.88 -26.71 0.44
N GLU A 112 80.65 -26.00 1.27
CA GLU A 112 80.15 -25.19 2.38
C GLU A 112 79.28 -24.01 1.92
N ALA A 113 79.66 -23.32 0.83
CA ALA A 113 78.86 -22.24 0.26
C ALA A 113 77.54 -22.76 -0.34
N ALA A 114 77.55 -23.93 -0.99
CA ALA A 114 76.35 -24.59 -1.49
C ALA A 114 75.42 -25.04 -0.36
N ALA A 115 75.97 -25.66 0.69
CA ALA A 115 75.22 -26.05 1.88
C ALA A 115 74.59 -24.83 2.59
N THR A 116 75.36 -23.74 2.74
CA THR A 116 74.88 -22.49 3.35
C THR A 116 73.75 -21.85 2.56
N ARG A 117 73.86 -21.80 1.21
CA ARG A 117 72.78 -21.32 0.34
C ARG A 117 71.53 -22.20 0.45
N SER A 118 71.69 -23.52 0.31
CA SER A 118 70.58 -24.48 0.42
C SER A 118 69.86 -24.39 1.77
N ALA A 119 70.59 -24.18 2.87
CA ALA A 119 69.99 -23.99 4.19
C ALA A 119 69.23 -22.65 4.31
N ALA A 120 69.77 -21.58 3.73
CA ALA A 120 69.10 -20.27 3.69
C ALA A 120 67.83 -20.28 2.83
N ASP A 121 67.87 -20.91 1.65
CA ASP A 121 66.72 -21.06 0.76
C ASP A 121 65.63 -21.91 1.42
N ALA A 122 65.99 -23.06 2.00
CA ALA A 122 65.05 -23.91 2.74
C ALA A 122 64.43 -23.20 3.97
N TYR A 123 65.19 -22.33 4.64
CA TYR A 123 64.65 -21.49 5.72
C TYR A 123 63.70 -20.40 5.20
N ALA A 124 64.04 -19.76 4.07
CA ALA A 124 63.21 -18.74 3.44
C ALA A 124 61.87 -19.32 2.97
N ASP A 125 61.89 -20.48 2.30
CA ASP A 125 60.67 -21.16 1.85
C ASP A 125 59.85 -21.69 3.02
N LYS A 126 60.46 -22.29 4.04
CA LYS A 126 59.75 -22.67 5.28
C LYS A 126 59.11 -21.47 6.00
N THR A 127 59.68 -20.28 5.85
CA THR A 127 59.12 -19.03 6.38
C THR A 127 57.96 -18.53 5.50
N ARG A 128 58.08 -18.61 4.17
CA ARG A 128 57.01 -18.27 3.21
C ARG A 128 55.80 -19.18 3.36
N GLU A 129 55.99 -20.49 3.45
CA GLU A 129 54.90 -21.47 3.60
C GLU A 129 54.17 -21.29 4.93
N LYS A 130 54.91 -21.01 6.02
CA LYS A 130 54.29 -20.58 7.29
C LYS A 130 53.45 -19.33 7.10
N ALA A 131 54.01 -18.26 6.53
CA ALA A 131 53.30 -16.99 6.33
C ALA A 131 52.07 -17.12 5.42
N ARG A 132 52.08 -18.05 4.45
CA ARG A 132 50.93 -18.43 3.61
C ARG A 132 49.84 -19.11 4.43
N ALA A 133 50.17 -20.19 5.15
CA ALA A 133 49.22 -20.89 6.01
C ALA A 133 48.61 -19.96 7.08
N ASP A 134 49.43 -19.09 7.69
CA ASP A 134 49.04 -18.04 8.63
C ASP A 134 48.06 -17.01 8.01
N ALA A 135 48.19 -16.72 6.72
CA ALA A 135 47.31 -15.79 6.00
C ALA A 135 46.01 -16.47 5.55
N GLU A 136 46.10 -17.71 5.08
CA GLU A 136 44.96 -18.55 4.68
C GLU A 136 44.06 -18.87 5.88
N GLN A 137 44.63 -19.21 7.04
CA GLN A 137 43.87 -19.39 8.27
C GLN A 137 43.11 -18.12 8.66
N ARG A 138 43.79 -16.96 8.71
CA ARG A 138 43.15 -15.67 9.05
C ARG A 138 42.08 -15.26 8.03
N ALA A 139 42.27 -15.57 6.75
CA ALA A 139 41.26 -15.34 5.73
C ALA A 139 40.02 -16.22 5.95
N ALA A 140 40.19 -17.50 6.24
CA ALA A 140 39.10 -18.43 6.54
C ALA A 140 38.35 -18.06 7.83
N GLU A 141 39.06 -17.66 8.89
CA GLU A 141 38.47 -17.15 10.14
C GLU A 141 37.65 -15.87 9.90
N ALA A 142 38.21 -14.92 9.12
CA ALA A 142 37.51 -13.69 8.77
C ALA A 142 36.29 -13.92 7.86
N GLU A 143 36.34 -14.91 6.95
CA GLU A 143 35.18 -15.31 6.15
C GLU A 143 34.09 -15.98 7.01
N GLN A 144 34.46 -16.86 7.94
CA GLN A 144 33.51 -17.50 8.85
C GLN A 144 32.79 -16.49 9.75
N GLU A 145 33.53 -15.57 10.38
CA GLU A 145 32.91 -14.54 11.23
C GLU A 145 32.08 -13.55 10.39
N ARG A 146 32.50 -13.22 9.15
CA ARG A 146 31.65 -12.46 8.22
C ARG A 146 30.34 -13.18 7.92
N ASN A 147 30.40 -14.45 7.53
CA ASN A 147 29.21 -15.23 7.18
C ASN A 147 28.26 -15.41 8.39
N ARG A 148 28.82 -15.52 9.60
CA ARG A 148 28.07 -15.49 10.86
C ARG A 148 27.39 -14.15 11.11
N LEU A 149 28.10 -13.03 10.97
CA LEU A 149 27.56 -11.68 11.16
C LEU A 149 26.51 -11.32 10.09
N ASP A 150 26.72 -11.74 8.84
CA ASP A 150 25.74 -11.59 7.75
C ASP A 150 24.47 -12.41 8.03
N ALA A 151 24.60 -13.62 8.59
CA ALA A 151 23.47 -14.45 9.02
C ALA A 151 22.72 -13.86 10.23
N GLU A 152 23.42 -13.41 11.27
CA GLU A 152 22.81 -12.78 12.44
C GLU A 152 22.14 -11.45 12.07
N ALA A 153 22.76 -10.64 11.21
CA ALA A 153 22.16 -9.40 10.70
C ALA A 153 20.89 -9.68 9.89
N LYS A 154 20.85 -10.78 9.11
CA LYS A 154 19.65 -11.23 8.41
C LYS A 154 18.55 -11.67 9.38
N GLU A 155 18.88 -12.49 10.39
CA GLU A 155 17.93 -12.92 11.42
C GLU A 155 17.33 -11.71 12.17
N ARG A 156 18.19 -10.83 12.71
CA ARG A 156 17.79 -9.59 13.39
C ARG A 156 16.88 -8.71 12.52
N ARG A 157 17.15 -8.59 11.21
CA ARG A 157 16.28 -7.88 10.26
C ARG A 157 14.91 -8.55 10.14
N THR A 158 14.86 -9.86 9.90
CA THR A 158 13.59 -10.60 9.76
C THR A 158 12.76 -10.59 11.05
N ALA A 159 13.40 -10.65 12.22
CA ALA A 159 12.73 -10.54 13.52
C ALA A 159 12.18 -9.13 13.78
N ALA A 160 12.94 -8.08 13.42
CA ALA A 160 12.50 -6.69 13.53
C ALA A 160 11.35 -6.37 12.55
N GLU A 161 11.43 -6.85 11.31
CA GLU A 161 10.39 -6.71 10.29
C GLU A 161 9.10 -7.43 10.73
N ARG A 162 9.21 -8.69 11.18
CA ARG A 162 8.07 -9.44 11.74
C ARG A 162 7.42 -8.70 12.90
N LYS A 163 8.21 -8.22 13.87
CA LYS A 163 7.69 -7.45 15.02
C LYS A 163 7.03 -6.15 14.60
N SER A 164 7.53 -5.50 13.55
CA SER A 164 6.91 -4.31 12.95
C SER A 164 5.54 -4.65 12.34
N GLN A 165 5.47 -5.71 11.51
CA GLN A 165 4.22 -6.19 10.91
C GLN A 165 3.18 -6.60 11.97
N GLU A 166 3.60 -7.32 13.02
CA GLU A 166 2.74 -7.69 14.15
C GLU A 166 2.24 -6.45 14.91
N SER A 167 3.08 -5.43 15.09
CA SER A 167 2.69 -4.16 15.72
C SER A 167 1.75 -3.31 14.85
N ILE A 168 1.92 -3.34 13.52
CA ILE A 168 1.03 -2.65 12.57
C ILE A 168 -0.34 -3.31 12.58
N ALA A 169 -0.41 -4.64 12.38
CA ALA A 169 -1.67 -5.39 12.40
C ALA A 169 -2.42 -5.24 13.74
N ALA A 170 -1.70 -5.18 14.87
CA ALA A 170 -2.29 -4.91 16.17
C ALA A 170 -2.85 -3.47 16.28
N ALA A 171 -2.14 -2.47 15.74
CA ALA A 171 -2.60 -1.08 15.73
C ALA A 171 -3.78 -0.85 14.77
N GLU A 172 -3.79 -1.49 13.60
CA GLU A 172 -4.89 -1.49 12.65
C GLU A 172 -6.15 -2.10 13.26
N LYS A 173 -6.03 -3.31 13.86
CA LYS A 173 -7.15 -3.95 14.56
C LYS A 173 -7.67 -3.07 15.70
N ALA A 174 -6.79 -2.57 16.56
CA ALA A 174 -7.18 -1.70 17.67
C ALA A 174 -7.78 -0.35 17.23
N SER A 175 -7.57 0.06 15.97
CA SER A 175 -8.21 1.22 15.36
C SER A 175 -9.57 0.86 14.78
N ALA A 176 -9.71 -0.28 14.11
CA ALA A 176 -10.99 -0.81 13.64
C ALA A 176 -11.97 -1.08 14.80
N ASP A 177 -11.51 -1.70 15.89
CA ASP A 177 -12.29 -1.95 17.11
C ASP A 177 -12.79 -0.62 17.75
N LYS A 178 -11.98 0.45 17.68
CA LYS A 178 -12.35 1.81 18.14
C LYS A 178 -13.37 2.48 17.21
N ILE A 179 -13.22 2.35 15.89
CA ILE A 179 -14.16 2.91 14.92
C ILE A 179 -15.52 2.24 15.08
N ALA A 180 -15.58 0.90 15.08
CA ALA A 180 -16.82 0.14 15.24
C ALA A 180 -17.53 0.43 16.58
N SER A 181 -16.79 0.62 17.68
CA SER A 181 -17.38 1.01 18.96
C SER A 181 -17.86 2.46 18.99
N ALA A 182 -17.19 3.38 18.30
CA ALA A 182 -17.64 4.76 18.13
C ALA A 182 -18.88 4.87 17.24
N GLU A 183 -18.95 4.11 16.15
CA GLU A 183 -20.12 4.01 15.25
C GLU A 183 -21.33 3.40 15.97
N LYS A 184 -21.13 2.33 16.75
CA LYS A 184 -22.19 1.78 17.60
C LYS A 184 -22.71 2.80 18.61
N ALA A 185 -21.80 3.53 19.27
CA ALA A 185 -22.16 4.55 20.24
C ALA A 185 -22.77 5.82 19.63
N SER A 186 -22.54 6.12 18.34
CA SER A 186 -23.22 7.21 17.64
C SER A 186 -24.61 6.78 17.17
N ALA A 187 -24.75 5.57 16.62
CA ALA A 187 -26.04 4.98 16.25
C ALA A 187 -27.00 4.86 17.45
N GLU A 188 -26.51 4.40 18.61
CA GLU A 188 -27.29 4.35 19.84
C GLU A 188 -27.77 5.74 20.32
N LYS A 189 -26.93 6.78 20.16
CA LYS A 189 -27.32 8.17 20.48
C LYS A 189 -28.34 8.74 19.49
N ILE A 190 -28.20 8.43 18.20
CA ILE A 190 -29.15 8.86 17.16
C ILE A 190 -30.52 8.21 17.43
N ALA A 191 -30.58 6.89 17.61
CA ALA A 191 -31.83 6.18 17.91
C ALA A 191 -32.49 6.66 19.22
N ALA A 192 -31.69 6.99 20.25
CA ALA A 192 -32.21 7.57 21.50
C ALA A 192 -32.76 9.00 21.31
N ALA A 193 -32.11 9.82 20.46
CA ALA A 193 -32.58 11.16 20.14
C ALA A 193 -33.85 11.13 19.28
N GLU A 194 -33.89 10.30 18.23
CA GLU A 194 -35.07 10.07 17.38
C GLU A 194 -36.27 9.61 18.20
N LYS A 195 -36.07 8.64 19.10
CA LYS A 195 -37.12 8.19 20.03
C LYS A 195 -37.62 9.35 20.91
N LYS A 196 -36.72 10.13 21.52
CA LYS A 196 -37.11 11.27 22.37
C LYS A 196 -37.87 12.34 21.59
N SER A 197 -37.45 12.65 20.36
CA SER A 197 -38.18 13.58 19.49
C SER A 197 -39.55 13.04 19.07
N ALA A 198 -39.69 11.73 18.82
CA ALA A 198 -41.00 11.12 18.57
C ALA A 198 -41.92 11.19 19.80
N GLU A 199 -41.40 10.95 21.01
CA GLU A 199 -42.13 11.12 22.28
C GLU A 199 -42.55 12.59 22.51
N GLU A 200 -41.68 13.55 22.21
CA GLU A 200 -41.97 14.99 22.31
C GLU A 200 -43.01 15.46 21.28
N ILE A 201 -42.94 14.96 20.04
CA ILE A 201 -43.94 15.23 18.98
C ILE A 201 -45.30 14.64 19.38
N ALA A 202 -45.37 13.38 19.79
CA ALA A 202 -46.62 12.74 20.21
C ALA A 202 -47.25 13.45 21.44
N ALA A 203 -46.43 13.92 22.38
CA ALA A 203 -46.91 14.73 23.50
C ALA A 203 -47.43 16.11 23.07
N ALA A 204 -46.78 16.77 22.10
CA ALA A 204 -47.22 18.04 21.54
C ALA A 204 -48.51 17.90 20.72
N GLU A 205 -48.63 16.85 19.90
CA GLU A 205 -49.84 16.51 19.14
C GLU A 205 -51.01 16.23 20.08
N LYS A 206 -50.81 15.40 21.12
CA LYS A 206 -51.84 15.15 22.14
C LYS A 206 -52.29 16.45 22.81
N LYS A 207 -51.36 17.30 23.26
CA LYS A 207 -51.68 18.57 23.91
C LYS A 207 -52.39 19.54 22.96
N SER A 208 -52.04 19.52 21.68
CA SER A 208 -52.73 20.28 20.63
C SER A 208 -54.18 19.81 20.47
N ALA A 209 -54.40 18.49 20.35
CA ALA A 209 -55.74 17.90 20.28
C ALA A 209 -56.60 18.19 21.52
N GLU A 210 -56.02 18.09 22.73
CA GLU A 210 -56.69 18.49 23.98
C GLU A 210 -57.05 19.98 23.99
N SER A 211 -56.17 20.86 23.51
CA SER A 211 -56.44 22.30 23.40
C SER A 211 -57.49 22.64 22.34
N ILE A 212 -57.53 21.91 21.22
CA ILE A 212 -58.53 22.08 20.16
C ILE A 212 -59.90 21.63 20.70
N ALA A 213 -60.00 20.43 21.28
CA ALA A 213 -61.25 19.94 21.86
C ALA A 213 -61.77 20.84 23.00
N ALA A 214 -60.88 21.43 23.81
CA ALA A 214 -61.25 22.41 24.82
C ALA A 214 -61.77 23.73 24.21
N ALA A 215 -61.16 24.20 23.11
CA ALA A 215 -61.61 25.40 22.39
C ALA A 215 -62.94 25.16 21.65
N GLU A 216 -63.13 23.99 21.04
CA GLU A 216 -64.39 23.57 20.43
C GLU A 216 -65.51 23.48 21.46
N LYS A 217 -65.25 22.86 22.62
CA LYS A 217 -66.21 22.82 23.74
C LYS A 217 -66.55 24.22 24.23
N ALA A 218 -65.57 25.08 24.50
CA ALA A 218 -65.81 26.46 24.95
C ALA A 218 -66.54 27.31 23.90
N SER A 219 -66.30 27.04 22.61
CA SER A 219 -67.04 27.63 21.50
C SER A 219 -68.51 27.17 21.49
N ALA A 220 -68.76 25.86 21.65
CA ALA A 220 -70.11 25.31 21.74
C ALA A 220 -70.88 25.82 22.98
N GLU A 221 -70.22 25.93 24.13
CA GLU A 221 -70.77 26.56 25.35
C GLU A 221 -71.06 28.06 25.13
N SER A 222 -70.18 28.80 24.44
CA SER A 222 -70.42 30.20 24.08
C SER A 222 -71.58 30.36 23.08
N ILE A 223 -71.70 29.46 22.11
CA ILE A 223 -72.80 29.46 21.12
C ILE A 223 -74.12 29.15 21.82
N THR A 224 -74.21 28.08 22.61
CA THR A 224 -75.43 27.74 23.34
C THR A 224 -75.84 28.82 24.35
N ALA A 225 -74.88 29.44 25.06
CA ALA A 225 -75.16 30.58 25.93
C ALA A 225 -75.69 31.80 25.16
N LYS A 226 -75.12 32.12 23.98
CA LYS A 226 -75.59 33.21 23.11
C LYS A 226 -76.97 32.90 22.51
N THR A 227 -77.25 31.66 22.13
CA THR A 227 -78.58 31.24 21.66
C THR A 227 -79.60 31.38 22.79
N ALA A 228 -79.31 30.87 23.98
CA ALA A 228 -80.21 30.99 25.14
C ALA A 228 -80.35 32.43 25.68
N GLU A 229 -79.43 33.34 25.36
CA GLU A 229 -79.58 34.78 25.59
C GLU A 229 -80.43 35.43 24.48
N ALA A 230 -80.20 35.08 23.21
CA ALA A 230 -81.00 35.56 22.09
C ALA A 230 -82.47 35.11 22.18
N GLU A 231 -82.72 33.87 22.62
CA GLU A 231 -84.05 33.34 22.92
C GLU A 231 -84.71 34.14 24.06
N ARG A 232 -84.05 34.34 25.20
CA ARG A 232 -84.60 35.18 26.29
C ARG A 232 -84.84 36.63 25.87
N ARG A 233 -83.97 37.23 25.05
CA ARG A 233 -84.20 38.57 24.48
C ARG A 233 -85.37 38.58 23.48
N ALA A 234 -85.58 37.50 22.72
CA ALA A 234 -86.73 37.36 21.85
C ALA A 234 -88.03 37.17 22.65
N GLU A 235 -88.02 36.37 23.71
CA GLU A 235 -89.14 36.22 24.66
C GLU A 235 -89.45 37.54 25.37
N GLU A 236 -88.44 38.30 25.81
CA GLU A 236 -88.60 39.63 26.41
C GLU A 236 -89.15 40.66 25.41
N LEU A 237 -88.69 40.64 24.15
CA LEU A 237 -89.23 41.47 23.08
C LEU A 237 -90.68 41.09 22.74
N VAL A 238 -91.01 39.80 22.70
CA VAL A 238 -92.40 39.31 22.50
C VAL A 238 -93.28 39.68 23.69
N SER A 239 -92.79 39.55 24.93
CA SER A 239 -93.50 39.89 26.16
C SER A 239 -93.75 41.39 26.26
N THR A 240 -92.74 42.23 26.02
CA THR A 240 -92.88 43.68 26.02
C THR A 240 -93.71 44.21 24.84
N ALA A 241 -93.61 43.60 23.65
CA ALA A 241 -94.52 43.89 22.54
C ALA A 241 -95.97 43.49 22.86
N LYS A 242 -96.18 42.33 23.49
CA LYS A 242 -97.49 41.87 23.94
C LYS A 242 -98.08 42.81 25.00
N ALA A 243 -97.36 43.09 26.07
CA ALA A 243 -97.79 44.04 27.11
C ALA A 243 -98.03 45.46 26.55
N ARG A 244 -97.25 45.89 25.55
CA ARG A 244 -97.49 47.15 24.82
C ARG A 244 -98.75 47.09 23.95
N SER A 245 -99.03 45.95 23.32
CA SER A 245 -100.28 45.74 22.56
C SER A 245 -101.50 45.68 23.48
N GLU A 246 -101.42 44.99 24.62
CA GLU A 246 -102.45 44.93 25.65
C GLU A 246 -102.71 46.31 26.26
N LYS A 247 -101.66 47.09 26.56
CA LYS A 247 -101.81 48.49 26.98
C LYS A 247 -102.41 49.36 25.88
N MET A 248 -102.07 49.15 24.61
CA MET A 248 -102.63 49.91 23.49
C MET A 248 -104.10 49.54 23.24
N ILE A 249 -104.50 48.28 23.46
CA ILE A 249 -105.89 47.81 23.47
C ILE A 249 -106.64 48.45 24.64
N ALA A 250 -106.12 48.38 25.87
CA ALA A 250 -106.76 48.99 27.04
C ALA A 250 -106.88 50.53 26.92
N GLU A 251 -105.91 51.20 26.30
CA GLU A 251 -106.02 52.62 25.96
C GLU A 251 -107.04 52.90 24.85
N ALA A 252 -107.22 51.98 23.89
CA ALA A 252 -108.24 52.10 22.85
C ALA A 252 -109.66 51.83 23.41
N GLU A 253 -109.81 50.82 24.28
CA GLU A 253 -111.03 50.51 25.02
C GLU A 253 -111.41 51.65 25.98
N SER A 254 -110.45 52.23 26.69
CA SER A 254 -110.66 53.44 27.50
C SER A 254 -111.12 54.62 26.65
N LYS A 255 -110.50 54.87 25.49
CA LYS A 255 -110.94 55.91 24.54
C LYS A 255 -112.34 55.61 23.96
N LEU A 256 -112.70 54.33 23.79
CA LEU A 256 -114.04 53.88 23.38
C LEU A 256 -115.08 54.06 24.49
N ALA A 257 -114.72 53.83 25.75
CA ALA A 257 -115.57 54.10 26.90
C ALA A 257 -115.82 55.61 27.04
N ASP A 258 -114.78 56.42 26.96
CA ASP A 258 -114.84 57.89 26.93
C ASP A 258 -115.73 58.41 25.80
N ALA A 259 -115.60 57.86 24.59
CA ALA A 259 -116.41 58.21 23.44
C ALA A 259 -117.89 57.83 23.64
N ASN A 260 -118.17 56.68 24.27
CA ASN A 260 -119.54 56.27 24.59
C ASN A 260 -120.15 57.07 25.76
N ALA A 261 -119.36 57.46 26.76
CA ALA A 261 -119.78 58.37 27.82
C ALA A 261 -120.21 59.72 27.21
N LYS A 262 -119.34 60.35 26.41
CA LYS A 262 -119.63 61.60 25.69
C LYS A 262 -120.82 61.47 24.72
N ARG A 263 -121.01 60.31 24.08
CA ARG A 263 -122.21 60.01 23.26
C ARG A 263 -123.49 59.92 24.10
N THR A 264 -123.39 59.49 25.35
CA THR A 264 -124.52 59.40 26.29
C THR A 264 -124.86 60.79 26.85
N GLU A 265 -123.87 61.57 27.27
CA GLU A 265 -124.04 62.99 27.63
C GLU A 265 -124.67 63.82 26.50
N ALA A 266 -124.28 63.57 25.24
CA ALA A 266 -124.88 64.22 24.08
C ALA A 266 -126.35 63.81 23.83
N LEU A 267 -126.79 62.66 24.32
CA LEU A 267 -128.20 62.23 24.27
C LEU A 267 -129.01 62.82 25.43
N GLU A 268 -128.44 62.88 26.64
CA GLU A 268 -129.00 63.60 27.80
C GLU A 268 -129.18 65.10 27.52
N LEU A 269 -128.18 65.77 26.94
CA LEU A 269 -128.30 67.16 26.50
C LEU A 269 -129.41 67.34 25.44
N ARG A 270 -129.66 66.32 24.62
CA ARG A 270 -130.72 66.35 23.60
C ARG A 270 -132.12 66.17 24.19
N SER A 271 -132.31 65.34 25.23
CA SER A 271 -133.61 65.22 25.92
C SER A 271 -133.94 66.52 26.66
N VAL A 272 -132.99 67.07 27.43
CA VAL A 272 -133.18 68.34 28.15
C VAL A 272 -133.51 69.51 27.21
N VAL A 273 -132.88 69.58 26.02
CA VAL A 273 -133.22 70.59 25.00
C VAL A 273 -134.62 70.36 24.41
N ALA A 274 -135.04 69.10 24.20
CA ALA A 274 -136.36 68.78 23.68
C ALA A 274 -137.49 69.14 24.67
N GLU A 275 -137.33 68.83 25.96
CA GLU A 275 -138.28 69.22 27.01
C GLU A 275 -138.42 70.74 27.12
N ARG A 276 -137.28 71.46 27.09
CA ARG A 276 -137.28 72.93 27.21
C ARG A 276 -137.98 73.61 26.03
N LEU A 277 -137.85 73.05 24.82
CA LEU A 277 -138.60 73.51 23.64
C LEU A 277 -140.10 73.22 23.75
N ALA A 278 -140.50 72.04 24.24
CA ALA A 278 -141.92 71.70 24.43
C ALA A 278 -142.61 72.64 25.45
N ALA A 279 -141.93 72.98 26.55
CA ALA A 279 -142.43 73.93 27.54
C ALA A 279 -142.68 75.33 26.94
N SER A 280 -141.70 75.89 26.20
CA SER A 280 -141.86 77.19 25.52
C SER A 280 -142.97 77.19 24.47
N HIS A 281 -143.13 76.10 23.71
CA HIS A 281 -144.13 76.02 22.66
C HIS A 281 -145.58 75.91 23.18
N THR A 282 -145.74 75.51 24.45
CA THR A 282 -147.02 75.45 25.15
C THR A 282 -147.39 76.83 25.72
N ALA A 283 -146.45 77.48 26.43
CA ALA A 283 -146.66 78.81 27.00
C ALA A 283 -146.98 79.90 25.94
N LEU A 284 -146.43 79.77 24.72
CA LEU A 284 -146.73 80.68 23.62
C LEU A 284 -148.16 80.51 23.07
N ARG A 285 -148.77 79.33 23.24
CA ARG A 285 -150.09 79.01 22.69
C ARG A 285 -151.22 79.57 23.55
N ASP A 286 -151.09 79.42 24.87
CA ASP A 286 -152.00 79.98 25.89
C ASP A 286 -152.13 81.51 25.79
N ALA A 287 -151.05 82.19 25.40
CA ALA A 287 -151.02 83.65 25.23
C ALA A 287 -151.76 84.12 23.96
N ILE A 288 -151.92 83.27 22.94
CA ILE A 288 -152.48 83.63 21.63
C ILE A 288 -154.01 83.49 21.60
N GLU A 289 -154.62 82.66 22.43
CA GLU A 289 -156.09 82.50 22.47
C GLU A 289 -156.88 83.68 23.08
N ARG A 290 -156.21 84.71 23.63
CA ARG A 290 -156.87 85.82 24.35
C ARG A 290 -156.90 87.17 23.61
N LEU A 291 -156.36 87.28 22.40
CA LEU A 291 -156.45 88.50 21.57
C LEU A 291 -156.74 88.16 20.09
N GLY A 292 -157.59 88.97 19.46
CA GLY A 292 -158.09 88.75 18.09
C GLY A 292 -157.08 89.06 16.96
N PRO A 293 -157.42 88.72 15.70
CA PRO A 293 -156.42 88.45 14.66
C PRO A 293 -156.12 89.57 13.63
N SER A 294 -155.04 89.35 12.87
CA SER A 294 -154.64 89.97 11.58
C SER A 294 -153.90 91.32 11.66
N PRO A 295 -152.96 91.66 10.72
CA PRO A 295 -152.60 90.96 9.47
C PRO A 295 -151.09 90.64 9.24
N GLU A 296 -150.81 89.96 8.12
CA GLU A 296 -149.53 89.75 7.40
C GLU A 296 -149.04 91.06 6.68
N PRO A 297 -147.89 91.18 5.96
CA PRO A 297 -146.93 90.20 5.37
C PRO A 297 -145.43 90.53 5.71
N GLU A 298 -144.32 90.21 5.00
CA GLU A 298 -144.03 89.64 3.65
C GLU A 298 -142.68 88.82 3.60
N GLN A 299 -141.86 88.87 2.53
CA GLN A 299 -140.87 87.82 2.17
C GLN A 299 -139.41 88.25 1.87
N ALA A 300 -138.43 87.46 2.37
CA ALA A 300 -137.05 87.29 1.83
C ALA A 300 -136.36 86.01 2.42
N SER A 301 -135.54 85.14 1.78
CA SER A 301 -134.98 84.95 0.41
C SER A 301 -133.69 85.75 0.05
N LYS A 302 -132.56 85.26 -0.51
CA LYS A 302 -131.99 83.96 -1.03
C LYS A 302 -130.41 83.98 -0.77
N LYS A 303 -129.45 83.11 -1.16
CA LYS A 303 -129.27 81.82 -1.94
C LYS A 303 -127.81 81.22 -1.73
N LYS A 304 -127.55 79.98 -2.21
CA LYS A 304 -126.25 79.34 -2.64
C LYS A 304 -125.22 78.68 -1.67
N GLU A 305 -125.34 77.35 -1.57
CA GLU A 305 -124.38 76.21 -1.73
C GLU A 305 -123.17 76.30 -2.73
N PRO A 306 -122.28 75.25 -2.89
CA PRO A 306 -121.85 74.13 -1.99
C PRO A 306 -120.36 73.61 -2.14
N ALA A 307 -120.03 72.50 -1.44
CA ALA A 307 -119.03 71.43 -1.75
C ALA A 307 -117.51 71.75 -1.64
N THR A 308 -116.59 70.83 -1.28
CA THR A 308 -116.57 69.34 -1.07
C THR A 308 -115.54 69.07 0.07
N GLN A 309 -115.52 68.05 0.95
CA GLN A 309 -115.97 66.63 1.02
C GLN A 309 -114.99 65.58 0.40
N PRO A 310 -114.87 64.34 0.96
CA PRO A 310 -113.53 63.76 1.22
C PRO A 310 -113.33 62.26 0.81
N ALA A 311 -112.14 61.72 1.13
CA ALA A 311 -111.86 60.31 1.42
C ALA A 311 -110.70 60.21 2.45
#